data_AF-A0A519JVG2-F1
#
_entry.id   AF-A0A519JVG2-F1
#
_cell.length_a   1.000
_cell.length_b   1.000
_cell.length_c   1.000
_cell.angle_alpha   90.00
_cell.angle_beta   90.00
_cell.angle_gamma   90.00
#
_symmetry.space_group_name_H-M   'P 1'
#
loop_
_entity.id
_entity.type
_entity.pdbx_description
1 polymer ?
#
loop_
_entity_poly.entity_id
_entity_poly.type
_entity_poly.pdbx_seq_one_letter_code
_entity_poly.pdbx_strand_id
1 'polypeptide(L)'
;MKFQVISDYKPTGDQPQAIEKLAAGIENGDKFQTLLGVTGSGKTFTMANVIEKVERPTLVLAHNKTLAAQLYSEFKQFFPN
;
A
#
# COMPACT_ATOMS: atom_id res chain seq x y z
N MET A 1 12.17 13.26 3.65
CA MET A 1 12.32 11.79 3.59
C MET A 1 11.37 11.30 2.53
N LYS A 2 11.83 10.44 1.62
CA LYS A 2 11.04 9.94 0.50
C LYS A 2 10.65 8.51 0.82
N PHE A 3 9.40 8.13 0.64
CA PHE A 3 9.01 6.73 0.76
C PHE A 3 9.62 5.95 -0.40
N GLN A 4 10.28 4.83 -0.11
CA GLN A 4 10.86 3.97 -1.13
C GLN A 4 10.57 2.52 -0.80
N VAL A 5 9.82 1.84 -1.68
CA VAL A 5 9.57 0.41 -1.52
C VAL A 5 10.82 -0.37 -1.91
N ILE A 6 11.33 -1.16 -0.97
CA ILE A 6 12.40 -2.13 -1.21
C ILE A 6 11.78 -3.52 -1.15
N SER A 7 11.89 -4.24 -2.26
CA SER A 7 11.30 -5.57 -2.43
C SER A 7 11.94 -6.26 -3.63
N ASP A 8 12.13 -7.58 -3.53
CA ASP A 8 12.51 -8.42 -4.68
C ASP A 8 11.33 -8.66 -5.63
N TYR A 9 10.11 -8.38 -5.17
CA TYR A 9 8.88 -8.50 -5.95
C TYR A 9 8.61 -7.24 -6.76
N LYS A 10 8.09 -7.43 -7.98
CA LYS A 10 7.50 -6.37 -8.78
C LYS A 10 5.98 -6.48 -8.76
N PRO A 11 5.21 -5.38 -8.89
CA PRO A 11 3.78 -5.47 -9.06
C PRO A 11 3.41 -6.37 -10.25
N THR A 12 2.52 -7.34 -10.03
CA THR A 12 2.09 -8.31 -11.06
C THR A 12 0.57 -8.44 -11.11
N GLY A 13 0.05 -9.07 -12.18
CA GLY A 13 -1.39 -9.23 -12.38
C GLY A 13 -2.11 -7.88 -12.42
N ASP A 14 -3.16 -7.73 -11.61
CA ASP A 14 -3.96 -6.49 -11.54
C ASP A 14 -3.35 -5.41 -10.63
N GLN A 15 -2.26 -5.73 -9.92
CA GLN A 15 -1.64 -4.79 -8.97
C GLN A 15 -1.19 -3.47 -9.63
N PRO A 16 -0.50 -3.44 -10.79
CA PRO A 16 -0.08 -2.19 -11.42
C PRO A 16 -1.26 -1.25 -11.68
N GLN A 17 -2.37 -1.79 -12.22
CA GLN A 17 -3.56 -0.99 -12.51
C GLN A 17 -4.23 -0.48 -11.22
N ALA A 18 -4.29 -1.31 -10.17
CA ALA A 18 -4.85 -0.91 -8.88
C ALA A 18 -4.04 0.23 -8.24
N ILE A 19 -2.70 0.14 -8.29
CA ILE A 19 -1.79 1.16 -7.77
C ILE A 19 -2.02 2.49 -8.50
N GLU A 20 -2.04 2.46 -9.83
CA GLU A 20 -2.27 3.64 -10.66
C GLU A 20 -3.60 4.33 -10.34
N LYS A 21 -4.70 3.57 -10.29
CA LYS A 21 -6.04 4.11 -10.03
C LYS A 21 -6.14 4.75 -8.64
N LEU A 22 -5.63 4.07 -7.61
CA LEU A 22 -5.70 4.56 -6.24
C LEU A 22 -4.85 5.83 -6.05
N ALA A 23 -3.63 5.85 -6.60
CA ALA A 23 -2.74 7.00 -6.53
C ALA A 23 -3.37 8.20 -7.25
N ALA A 24 -3.89 8.01 -8.46
CA ALA A 24 -4.57 9.06 -9.23
C ALA A 24 -5.79 9.61 -8.46
N GLY A 25 -6.61 8.77 -7.84
CA GLY A 25 -7.73 9.24 -7.03
C GLY A 25 -7.28 10.11 -5.83
N ILE A 26 -6.17 9.74 -5.17
CA ILE A 26 -5.61 10.53 -4.06
C ILE A 26 -5.10 11.90 -4.55
N GLU A 27 -4.48 11.94 -5.72
CA GLU A 27 -4.00 13.17 -6.36
C GLU A 27 -5.15 14.07 -6.84
N ASN A 28 -6.22 13.47 -7.34
CA ASN A 28 -7.43 14.18 -7.77
C ASN A 28 -8.30 14.69 -6.60
N GLY A 29 -7.97 14.30 -5.35
CA GLY A 29 -8.69 14.73 -4.16
C GLY A 29 -9.92 13.88 -3.81
N ASP A 30 -10.02 12.67 -4.35
CA ASP A 30 -11.07 11.73 -4.00
C ASP A 30 -10.97 11.35 -2.52
N LYS A 31 -12.01 11.69 -1.75
CA LYS A 31 -12.02 11.48 -0.30
C LYS A 31 -12.10 10.01 0.10
N PHE A 32 -12.78 9.18 -0.70
CA PHE A 32 -13.05 7.79 -0.37
C PHE A 32 -12.79 6.91 -1.59
N GLN A 33 -12.02 5.84 -1.38
CA GLN A 33 -11.70 4.85 -2.40
C GLN A 33 -11.67 3.47 -1.76
N THR A 34 -11.96 2.43 -2.54
CA THR A 34 -12.00 1.04 -2.06
C THR A 34 -11.14 0.15 -2.95
N LEU A 35 -10.14 -0.52 -2.36
CA LEU A 35 -9.39 -1.59 -3.01
C LEU A 35 -10.13 -2.91 -2.84
N LEU A 36 -10.88 -3.34 -3.87
CA LEU A 36 -11.50 -4.66 -3.88
C LEU A 36 -10.48 -5.72 -4.30
N GLY A 37 -9.92 -6.45 -3.33
CA GLY A 37 -8.92 -7.49 -3.59
C GLY A 37 -9.22 -8.79 -2.84
N VAL A 38 -9.07 -9.92 -3.52
CA VAL A 38 -9.22 -11.27 -2.93
C VAL A 38 -8.13 -11.55 -1.88
N THR A 39 -8.34 -12.56 -1.03
CA THR A 39 -7.32 -13.00 -0.07
C THR A 39 -6.09 -13.53 -0.82
N GLY A 40 -4.89 -13.19 -0.35
CA GLY A 40 -3.64 -13.60 -0.98
C GLY A 40 -3.19 -12.77 -2.19
N SER A 41 -3.95 -11.77 -2.63
CA SER A 41 -3.59 -10.94 -3.81
C SER A 41 -2.48 -9.92 -3.58
N GLY A 42 -1.83 -9.91 -2.41
CA GLY A 42 -0.77 -8.95 -2.08
C GLY A 42 -1.26 -7.53 -1.78
N LYS A 43 -2.42 -7.36 -1.13
CA LYS A 43 -3.00 -6.04 -0.82
C LYS A 43 -2.04 -5.10 -0.07
N THR A 44 -1.26 -5.60 0.89
CA THR A 44 -0.28 -4.77 1.60
C THR A 44 0.77 -4.23 0.65
N PHE A 45 1.28 -5.06 -0.27
CA PHE A 45 2.27 -4.64 -1.26
C PHE A 45 1.69 -3.63 -2.25
N THR A 46 0.44 -3.82 -2.71
CA THR A 46 -0.29 -2.80 -3.49
C THR A 46 -0.34 -1.47 -2.74
N MET A 47 -0.74 -1.47 -1.46
CA MET A 47 -0.83 -0.23 -0.69
C MET A 47 0.54 0.40 -0.41
N ALA A 48 1.60 -0.38 -0.22
CA ALA A 48 2.96 0.15 -0.10
C ALA A 48 3.39 0.92 -1.37
N ASN A 49 3.14 0.35 -2.55
CA ASN A 49 3.43 1.05 -3.82
C ASN A 49 2.56 2.32 -3.99
N VAL A 50 1.31 2.30 -3.52
CA VAL A 50 0.47 3.52 -3.51
C VAL A 50 1.08 4.59 -2.61
N ILE A 51 1.51 4.23 -1.39
CA ILE A 51 2.13 5.16 -0.43
C ILE A 51 3.42 5.78 -0.99
N GLU A 52 4.30 4.96 -1.59
CA GLU A 52 5.48 5.44 -2.30
C GLU A 52 5.12 6.39 -3.44
N LYS A 53 4.12 6.04 -4.26
CA LYS A 53 3.74 6.88 -5.39
C LYS A 53 3.21 8.26 -4.99
N VAL A 54 2.40 8.34 -3.93
CA VAL A 54 1.77 9.60 -3.51
C VAL A 54 2.62 10.44 -2.56
N GLU A 55 3.64 9.86 -1.93
CA GLU A 55 4.56 10.53 -1.00
C GLU A 55 3.86 11.26 0.17
N ARG A 56 2.84 10.63 0.77
CA ARG A 56 2.07 11.22 1.89
C ARG A 56 2.22 10.40 3.17
N PRO A 57 2.44 11.04 4.33
CA PRO A 57 2.33 10.35 5.62
C PRO A 57 0.99 9.64 5.75
N THR A 58 1.02 8.35 6.07
CA THR A 58 -0.16 7.48 6.00
C THR A 58 -0.41 6.79 7.33
N LEU A 59 -1.66 6.77 7.78
CA LEU A 59 -2.12 6.03 8.96
C LEU A 59 -2.82 4.74 8.51
N VAL A 60 -2.29 3.59 8.93
CA VAL A 60 -2.92 2.28 8.67
C VAL A 60 -3.66 1.82 9.92
N LEU A 61 -4.98 1.64 9.81
CA LEU A 61 -5.84 1.17 10.90
C LEU A 61 -6.18 -0.31 10.70
N ALA A 62 -5.94 -1.12 11.73
CA ALA A 62 -6.32 -2.52 11.77
C ALA A 62 -7.31 -2.78 12.91
N HIS A 63 -8.24 -3.71 12.72
CA HIS A 63 -9.30 -3.98 13.69
C HIS A 63 -8.82 -4.78 14.92
N ASN A 64 -7.59 -5.32 14.91
CA ASN A 64 -7.01 -6.03 16.05
C ASN A 64 -5.48 -5.87 16.09
N LYS A 65 -4.90 -6.23 17.25
CA LYS A 65 -3.46 -6.09 17.52
C LYS A 65 -2.60 -7.06 16.72
N THR A 66 -3.09 -8.27 16.46
CA THR A 66 -2.34 -9.29 15.70
C THR A 66 -2.10 -8.83 14.26
N LEU A 67 -3.16 -8.36 13.59
CA LEU A 67 -3.09 -7.83 12.24
C LEU A 67 -2.26 -6.54 12.20
N ALA A 68 -2.39 -5.68 13.22
CA ALA A 68 -1.56 -4.48 13.33
C ALA A 68 -0.06 -4.82 13.39
N ALA A 69 0.32 -5.82 14.19
CA ALA A 69 1.71 -6.27 14.30
C ALA A 69 2.22 -6.91 12.99
N GLN A 70 1.37 -7.68 12.31
CA GLN A 70 1.69 -8.24 11.00
C GLN A 70 1.93 -7.14 9.95
N LEU A 71 1.00 -6.20 9.80
CA LEU A 71 1.12 -5.09 8.87
C LEU A 71 2.34 -4.22 9.18
N TYR A 72 2.60 -3.95 10.47
CA TYR A 72 3.82 -3.25 10.89
C TYR A 72 5.08 -3.95 10.39
N SER A 73 5.15 -5.28 10.57
CA SER A 73 6.32 -6.06 10.15
C SER A 73 6.49 -6.05 8.63
N GLU A 74 5.40 -6.21 7.88
CA GLU A 74 5.39 -6.12 6.41
C GLU A 74 5.82 -4.73 5.93
N PHE A 75 5.23 -3.66 6.46
CA PHE A 75 5.59 -2.29 6.07
C PHE A 75 7.01 -1.91 6.46
N LYS A 76 7.52 -2.40 7.59
CA LYS A 76 8.93 -2.21 7.98
C LYS A 76 9.89 -2.88 7.01
N GLN A 77 9.50 -4.03 6.44
CA GLN A 77 10.29 -4.69 5.41
C GLN A 77 10.25 -3.92 4.08
N PHE A 78 9.07 -3.40 3.69
CA PHE A 78 8.93 -2.62 2.47
C PHE A 78 9.59 -1.23 2.56
N PHE A 79 9.61 -0.61 3.74
CA PHE A 79 10.18 0.72 3.96
C PHE A 79 11.26 0.70 5.05
N PRO A 80 12.46 0.15 4.76
CA PRO A 80 13.52 0.05 5.76
C PRO A 80 14.30 1.37 5.96
N ASN A 81 14.04 2.40 5.15
CA ASN A 81 14.78 3.66 5.08
C ASN A 81 13.97 4.86 5.59
#